data_AF-A0AA37S463-F1
#
_entry.id   AF-A0AA37S463-F1
#
_cell.length_a   1.000
_cell.length_b   1.000
_cell.length_c   1.000
_cell.angle_alpha   90.00
_cell.angle_beta   90.00
_cell.angle_gamma   90.00
#
_symmetry.space_group_name_H-M   'P 1'
#
loop_
_entity.id
_entity.type
_entity.pdbx_description
1 polymer ?
#
loop_
_entity_poly.entity_id
_entity_poly.type
_entity_poly.pdbx_seq_one_letter_code
_entity_poly.pdbx_strand_id
1 'polypeptide(L)'
;MHHNNQRSKQNKNLKLTTKNTFRGMPILTSHGALCIPYLDKIYNTIEIALDNHPRLMAIRVDLRFPKLKAHQEWGNVIQLFIRSLQSQIDCTTRRKQRLGEMVHPCKVRYVWVKERSTSVADHYHLLLLLNKDRFNWVGTTKNKKNNLGSLIVEAWARVVGIDYNEAIGLVFFSKDKKTKSVVIHRLDSDSNSFDGDFAELFKHVSYLAKEKTKHYGEGSRCFGASIR
;
A
#
# COMPACT_ATOMS: atom_id res chain seq x y z
N MET A 1 -6.32 26.50 -23.93
CA MET A 1 -6.66 26.58 -22.50
C MET A 1 -5.40 26.31 -21.67
N HIS A 2 -4.86 27.32 -20.99
CA HIS A 2 -3.67 27.15 -20.14
C HIS A 2 -4.03 26.37 -18.88
N HIS A 3 -3.41 25.23 -18.65
CA HIS A 3 -3.67 24.38 -17.48
C HIS A 3 -2.39 24.27 -16.65
N ASN A 4 -2.42 24.96 -15.52
CA ASN A 4 -1.26 25.31 -14.72
C ASN A 4 -0.84 24.12 -13.84
N ASN A 5 0.32 23.52 -14.12
CA ASN A 5 1.01 22.71 -13.11
C ASN A 5 1.42 23.65 -11.97
N GLN A 6 0.87 23.43 -10.78
CA GLN A 6 1.17 24.27 -9.62
C GLN A 6 2.29 23.65 -8.79
N ARG A 7 3.16 24.48 -8.22
CA ARG A 7 4.11 24.02 -7.21
C ARG A 7 3.40 23.88 -5.86
N SER A 8 3.73 22.83 -5.13
CA SER A 8 3.25 22.66 -3.75
C SER A 8 3.70 23.82 -2.88
N LYS A 9 2.76 24.35 -2.09
CA LYS A 9 3.04 25.40 -1.10
C LYS A 9 3.80 24.85 0.10
N GLN A 10 3.64 23.56 0.39
CA GLN A 10 4.27 22.86 1.51
C GLN A 10 5.67 22.32 1.15
N ASN A 11 5.92 22.01 -0.12
CA ASN A 11 7.22 21.60 -0.64
C ASN A 11 7.41 22.06 -2.09
N LYS A 12 8.14 23.16 -2.30
CA LYS A 12 8.31 23.82 -3.61
C LYS A 12 8.98 22.93 -4.69
N ASN A 13 9.57 21.79 -4.30
CA ASN A 13 10.15 20.81 -5.21
C ASN A 13 9.11 19.87 -5.85
N LEU A 14 7.89 19.82 -5.29
CA LEU A 14 6.83 18.96 -5.80
C LEU A 14 5.92 19.73 -6.76
N LYS A 15 5.77 19.16 -7.97
CA LYS A 15 4.77 19.59 -8.95
C LYS A 15 3.44 18.88 -8.66
N LEU A 16 2.36 19.64 -8.73
CA LEU A 16 1.01 19.16 -8.47
C LEU A 16 0.16 19.20 -9.75
N THR A 17 -0.80 18.29 -9.83
CA THR A 17 -1.86 18.28 -10.84
C THR A 17 -3.23 18.30 -10.19
N THR A 18 -4.16 19.03 -10.81
CA THR A 18 -5.60 18.99 -10.53
C THR A 18 -6.38 18.34 -11.67
N LYS A 19 -5.68 17.84 -12.71
CA LYS A 19 -6.30 17.11 -13.83
C LYS A 19 -6.93 15.82 -13.34
N ASN A 20 -7.98 15.38 -14.02
CA ASN A 20 -8.63 14.09 -13.77
C ASN A 20 -7.90 12.90 -14.39
N THR A 21 -6.82 13.14 -15.14
CA THR A 21 -6.00 12.09 -15.77
C THR A 21 -4.49 12.30 -15.59
N PHE A 22 -3.75 11.19 -15.63
CA PHE A 22 -2.29 11.12 -15.64
C PHE A 22 -1.85 9.96 -16.53
N ARG A 23 -0.98 10.22 -17.52
CA ARG A 23 -0.58 9.22 -18.55
C ARG A 23 -1.78 8.51 -19.20
N GLY A 24 -2.84 9.26 -19.51
CA GLY A 24 -4.08 8.72 -20.09
C GLY A 24 -5.00 8.00 -19.09
N MET A 25 -4.52 7.63 -17.89
CA MET A 25 -5.34 6.96 -16.89
C MET A 25 -6.10 7.93 -16.00
N PRO A 26 -7.31 7.57 -15.53
CA PRO A 26 -8.05 8.36 -14.56
C PRO A 26 -7.34 8.42 -13.20
N ILE A 27 -7.39 9.58 -12.54
CA ILE A 27 -6.87 9.80 -11.18
C ILE A 27 -7.89 10.49 -10.29
N LEU A 28 -7.83 10.23 -8.99
CA LEU A 28 -8.77 10.74 -8.00
C LEU A 28 -8.34 12.10 -7.42
N THR A 29 -8.90 13.19 -7.95
CA THR A 29 -8.65 14.57 -7.48
C THR A 29 -9.69 15.11 -6.49
N SER A 30 -10.71 14.33 -6.14
CA SER A 30 -11.77 14.73 -5.21
C SER A 30 -11.29 15.11 -3.80
N HIS A 31 -10.03 14.77 -3.46
CA HIS A 31 -9.40 15.05 -2.18
C HIS A 31 -8.32 16.15 -2.24
N GLY A 32 -8.22 16.83 -3.38
CA GLY A 32 -7.25 17.91 -3.63
C GLY A 32 -6.24 17.55 -4.70
N ALA A 33 -5.26 18.46 -4.89
CA ALA A 33 -4.21 18.29 -5.88
C ALA A 33 -3.30 17.09 -5.55
N LEU A 34 -2.84 16.42 -6.61
CA LEU A 34 -1.99 15.22 -6.52
C LEU A 34 -0.55 15.56 -6.90
N CYS A 35 0.41 15.03 -6.16
CA CYS A 35 1.83 15.14 -6.42
C CYS A 35 2.23 14.27 -7.62
N ILE A 36 2.65 14.92 -8.71
CA ILE A 36 3.05 14.26 -9.97
C ILE A 36 4.20 13.26 -9.73
N PRO A 37 5.31 13.62 -9.04
CA PRO A 37 6.37 12.67 -8.72
C PRO A 37 5.90 11.42 -7.94
N TYR A 38 4.84 11.53 -7.15
CA TYR A 38 4.29 10.38 -6.41
C TYR A 38 3.44 9.50 -7.34
N LEU A 39 2.67 10.10 -8.26
CA LEU A 39 1.96 9.36 -9.30
C LEU A 39 2.92 8.56 -10.18
N ASP A 40 4.02 9.18 -10.63
CA ASP A 40 5.08 8.48 -11.40
C ASP A 40 5.64 7.28 -10.62
N LYS A 41 5.97 7.48 -9.34
CA LYS A 41 6.51 6.39 -8.50
C LYS A 41 5.50 5.29 -8.26
N ILE A 42 4.22 5.61 -8.06
CA ILE A 42 3.16 4.61 -7.91
C ILE A 42 3.05 3.79 -9.20
N TYR A 43 2.97 4.45 -10.36
CA TYR A 43 2.87 3.81 -11.66
C TYR A 43 4.03 2.84 -11.90
N ASN A 44 5.27 3.34 -11.82
CA ASN A 44 6.47 2.53 -12.04
C ASN A 44 6.57 1.36 -11.05
N THR A 45 6.10 1.52 -9.81
CA THR A 45 6.11 0.43 -8.83
C THR A 45 5.12 -0.68 -9.18
N ILE A 46 3.97 -0.33 -9.79
CA ILE A 46 3.00 -1.31 -10.29
C ILE A 46 3.60 -2.07 -11.48
N GLU A 47 4.24 -1.36 -12.42
CA GLU A 47 4.93 -2.00 -13.56
C GLU A 47 6.01 -3.00 -13.09
N ILE A 48 6.91 -2.57 -12.19
CA ILE A 48 7.93 -3.47 -11.61
C ILE A 48 7.30 -4.67 -10.88
N ALA A 49 6.12 -4.50 -10.29
CA ALA A 49 5.41 -5.59 -9.64
C ALA A 49 4.81 -6.58 -10.65
N LEU A 50 4.31 -6.09 -11.79
CA LEU A 50 3.84 -6.93 -12.90
C LEU A 50 4.98 -7.72 -13.54
N ASP A 51 6.16 -7.13 -13.68
CA ASP A 51 7.36 -7.85 -14.13
C ASP A 51 7.72 -9.02 -13.21
N ASN A 52 7.40 -8.91 -11.91
CA ASN A 52 7.63 -9.98 -10.95
C ASN A 52 6.46 -10.97 -10.89
N HIS A 53 5.24 -10.48 -11.07
CA HIS A 53 4.00 -11.24 -10.95
C HIS A 53 3.03 -10.80 -12.07
N PRO A 54 3.05 -11.46 -13.25
CA PRO A 54 2.15 -11.11 -14.35
C PRO A 54 0.67 -11.19 -13.96
N ARG A 55 0.37 -12.04 -12.98
CA ARG A 55 -0.89 -12.16 -12.26
C ARG A 55 -0.74 -11.48 -10.89
N LEU A 56 -1.14 -10.24 -10.79
CA LEU A 56 -0.91 -9.39 -9.62
C LEU A 56 -2.17 -9.20 -8.77
N MET A 57 -2.03 -9.33 -7.46
CA MET A 57 -3.03 -8.89 -6.48
C MET A 57 -2.54 -7.60 -5.82
N ALA A 58 -3.40 -6.58 -5.79
CA ALA A 58 -3.10 -5.29 -5.19
C ALA A 58 -4.15 -4.92 -4.12
N ILE A 59 -3.67 -4.54 -2.93
CA ILE A 59 -4.51 -4.11 -1.80
C ILE A 59 -3.97 -2.86 -1.14
N ARG A 60 -4.86 -2.02 -0.64
CA ARG A 60 -4.50 -0.88 0.20
C ARG A 60 -4.69 -1.21 1.68
N VAL A 61 -3.65 -0.93 2.47
CA VAL A 61 -3.59 -1.17 3.92
C VAL A 61 -3.20 0.12 4.63
N ASP A 62 -3.91 0.45 5.69
CA ASP A 62 -3.61 1.57 6.58
C ASP A 62 -3.14 1.02 7.92
N LEU A 63 -1.95 1.43 8.36
CA LEU A 63 -1.33 1.02 9.62
C LEU A 63 -1.34 2.20 10.59
N ARG A 64 -1.77 1.95 11.83
CA ARG A 64 -1.83 2.93 12.91
C ARG A 64 -1.00 2.48 14.10
N PHE A 65 -0.46 3.43 14.85
CA PHE A 65 0.20 3.13 16.11
C PHE A 65 -0.81 2.96 17.25
N PRO A 66 -0.47 2.13 18.26
CA PRO A 66 -1.16 2.14 19.54
C PRO A 66 -1.13 3.55 20.15
N LYS A 67 -2.24 4.01 20.75
CA LYS A 67 -2.32 5.35 21.36
C LYS A 67 -1.21 5.61 22.39
N LEU A 68 -0.89 4.60 23.21
CA LEU A 68 0.16 4.71 24.24
C LEU A 68 1.58 4.84 23.67
N LYS A 69 1.79 4.51 22.39
CA LYS A 69 3.08 4.62 21.70
C LYS A 69 3.06 5.63 20.55
N ALA A 70 2.08 6.55 20.55
CA ALA A 70 1.85 7.52 19.48
C ALA A 70 3.02 8.53 19.30
N HIS A 71 3.74 8.82 20.38
CA HIS A 71 4.82 9.81 20.41
C HIS A 71 6.23 9.21 20.29
N GLN A 72 6.33 7.88 20.18
CA GLN A 72 7.62 7.23 20.07
C GLN A 72 8.23 7.54 18.69
N GLU A 73 9.53 7.78 18.65
CA GLU A 73 10.25 7.87 17.38
C GLU A 73 10.36 6.49 16.75
N TRP A 74 9.67 6.30 15.63
CA TRP A 74 9.68 5.05 14.88
C TRP A 74 10.62 5.16 13.68
N GLY A 75 11.88 4.77 13.86
CA GLY A 75 12.84 4.66 12.76
C GLY A 75 12.49 3.51 11.80
N ASN A 76 12.49 3.77 10.49
CA ASN A 76 12.35 2.75 9.42
C ASN A 76 11.18 1.76 9.56
N VAL A 77 10.08 2.17 10.19
CA VAL A 77 8.96 1.29 10.58
C VAL A 77 8.37 0.50 9.40
N ILE A 78 8.21 1.14 8.24
CA ILE A 78 7.67 0.48 7.05
C ILE A 78 8.64 -0.55 6.48
N GLN A 79 9.95 -0.27 6.54
CA GLN A 79 10.94 -1.24 6.12
C GLN A 79 10.92 -2.49 7.02
N LEU A 80 10.80 -2.30 8.34
CA LEU A 80 10.66 -3.40 9.30
C LEU A 80 9.37 -4.19 9.06
N PHE A 81 8.25 -3.50 8.81
CA PHE A 81 6.97 -4.12 8.48
C PHE A 81 7.06 -4.99 7.22
N ILE A 82 7.61 -4.46 6.12
CA ILE A 82 7.75 -5.22 4.88
C ILE A 82 8.72 -6.40 5.04
N ARG A 83 9.83 -6.22 5.75
CA ARG A 83 10.76 -7.32 6.08
C ARG A 83 10.09 -8.42 6.90
N SER A 84 9.31 -8.04 7.91
CA SER A 84 8.54 -8.97 8.73
C SER A 84 7.51 -9.72 7.90
N LEU A 85 6.74 -9.02 7.05
CA LEU A 85 5.75 -9.63 6.16
C LEU A 85 6.39 -10.60 5.16
N GLN A 86 7.47 -10.18 4.48
CA GLN A 86 8.20 -11.03 3.53
C GLN A 86 8.74 -12.28 4.22
N SER A 87 9.39 -12.13 5.38
CA SER A 87 9.94 -13.26 6.14
C SER A 87 8.86 -14.28 6.53
N GLN A 88 7.68 -13.80 6.93
CA GLN A 88 6.55 -14.67 7.22
C GLN A 88 6.04 -15.39 5.95
N ILE A 89 5.91 -14.69 4.83
CA ILE A 89 5.53 -15.30 3.53
C ILE A 89 6.55 -16.38 3.14
N ASP A 90 7.85 -16.11 3.25
CA ASP A 90 8.90 -17.06 2.92
C ASP A 90 8.88 -18.28 3.85
N CYS A 91 8.66 -18.07 5.15
CA CYS A 91 8.49 -19.15 6.12
C CYS A 91 7.30 -20.06 5.76
N THR A 92 6.14 -19.48 5.44
CA THR A 92 4.96 -20.26 5.02
C THR A 92 5.19 -20.99 3.70
N THR A 93 6.03 -20.44 2.82
CA THR A 93 6.44 -21.07 1.55
C THR A 93 7.33 -22.28 1.82
N ARG A 94 8.40 -22.12 2.61
CA ARG A 94 9.29 -23.23 3.01
C ARG A 94 8.53 -24.35 3.70
N ARG A 95 7.58 -24.02 4.58
CA ARG A 95 6.74 -25.01 5.27
C ARG A 95 5.91 -25.83 4.27
N LYS A 96 5.25 -25.17 3.32
CA LYS A 96 4.45 -25.85 2.28
C LYS A 96 5.31 -26.73 1.37
N GLN A 97 6.49 -26.25 0.97
CA GLN A 97 7.45 -27.04 0.18
C GLN A 97 7.87 -28.32 0.89
N ARG A 98 8.15 -28.25 2.21
CA ARG A 98 8.47 -29.45 3.02
C ARG A 98 7.33 -30.45 3.09
N LEU A 99 6.09 -30.00 2.92
CA LEU A 99 4.89 -30.85 2.88
C LEU A 99 4.58 -31.36 1.46
N GLY A 100 5.42 -31.08 0.47
CA GLY A 100 5.20 -31.48 -0.93
C GLY A 100 4.10 -30.68 -1.63
N GLU A 101 3.61 -29.59 -1.03
CA GLU A 101 2.59 -28.74 -1.65
C GLU A 101 3.18 -27.84 -2.73
N MET A 102 2.43 -27.64 -3.82
CA MET A 102 2.76 -26.64 -4.84
C MET A 102 2.74 -25.23 -4.21
N VAL A 103 3.77 -24.43 -4.51
CA VAL A 103 3.90 -23.06 -4.00
C VAL A 103 4.19 -22.08 -5.11
N HIS A 104 3.55 -20.91 -5.03
CA HIS A 104 3.87 -19.75 -5.86
C HIS A 104 4.72 -18.77 -5.04
N PRO A 105 5.97 -18.47 -5.43
CA PRO A 105 6.79 -17.45 -4.80
C PRO A 105 6.10 -16.08 -4.82
N CYS A 106 6.31 -15.27 -3.79
CA CYS A 106 5.67 -13.95 -3.69
C CYS A 106 6.64 -12.94 -3.09
N LYS A 107 7.22 -12.09 -3.96
CA LYS A 107 7.99 -10.91 -3.58
C LYS A 107 7.02 -9.77 -3.32
N VAL A 108 7.02 -9.22 -2.10
CA VAL A 108 6.15 -8.09 -1.74
C VAL A 108 6.71 -6.80 -2.34
N ARG A 109 5.95 -6.20 -3.26
CA ARG A 109 6.18 -4.84 -3.75
C ARG A 109 5.23 -3.88 -3.04
N TYR A 110 5.66 -2.64 -2.85
CA TYR A 110 4.88 -1.70 -2.06
C TYR A 110 5.14 -0.23 -2.39
N VAL A 111 4.12 0.59 -2.13
CA VAL A 111 4.21 2.04 -1.98
C VAL A 111 3.69 2.38 -0.60
N TRP A 112 4.25 3.39 0.06
CA TRP A 112 3.72 3.91 1.32
C TRP A 112 3.77 5.42 1.37
N VAL A 113 2.83 6.00 2.11
CA VAL A 113 2.83 7.40 2.52
C VAL A 113 2.57 7.52 4.01
N LYS A 114 3.22 8.51 4.61
CA LYS A 114 3.03 8.90 6.00
C LYS A 114 2.15 10.15 6.03
N GLU A 115 1.06 10.10 6.77
CA GLU A 115 0.12 11.19 6.93
C GLU A 115 -0.17 11.45 8.40
N ARG A 116 -0.27 12.71 8.77
CA ARG A 116 -0.75 13.16 10.08
C ARG A 116 -1.89 14.13 9.79
N SER A 117 -3.12 13.64 9.86
CA SER A 117 -4.31 14.48 9.66
C SER A 117 -4.62 15.23 10.96
N THR A 118 -5.81 15.05 11.52
CA THR A 118 -6.21 15.53 12.85
C THR A 118 -5.75 14.63 13.99
N SER A 119 -5.09 13.51 13.67
CA SER A 119 -4.53 12.59 14.66
C SER A 119 -3.21 13.11 15.21
N VAL A 120 -2.98 12.90 16.50
CA VAL A 120 -1.70 13.14 17.16
C VAL A 120 -0.62 12.19 16.61
N ALA A 121 -1.01 10.99 16.20
CA ALA A 121 -0.10 9.96 15.70
C ALA A 121 -0.02 9.94 14.16
N ASP A 122 1.16 9.63 13.66
CA ASP A 122 1.38 9.32 12.25
C ASP A 122 0.64 8.06 11.83
N HIS A 123 -0.01 8.10 10.67
CA HIS A 123 -0.61 6.94 10.03
C HIS A 123 0.14 6.63 8.74
N TYR A 124 0.25 5.34 8.42
CA TYR A 124 0.84 4.92 7.16
C TYR A 124 -0.23 4.33 6.26
N HIS A 125 -0.35 4.86 5.04
CA HIS A 125 -1.17 4.26 3.99
C HIS A 125 -0.25 3.56 3.00
N LEU A 126 -0.50 2.28 2.76
CA LEU A 126 0.30 1.43 1.89
C LEU A 126 -0.53 0.88 0.75
N LEU A 127 0.10 0.76 -0.41
CA LEU A 127 -0.28 -0.18 -1.45
C LEU A 127 0.65 -1.39 -1.33
N LEU A 128 0.09 -2.59 -1.17
CA LEU A 128 0.82 -3.85 -1.25
C LEU A 128 0.46 -4.54 -2.56
N LEU A 129 1.49 -5.02 -3.25
CA LEU A 129 1.44 -5.66 -4.56
C LEU A 129 2.08 -7.05 -4.42
N LEU A 130 1.31 -8.08 -4.72
CA LEU A 130 1.55 -9.47 -4.35
C LEU A 130 1.25 -10.40 -5.51
N ASN A 131 1.86 -11.59 -5.53
CA ASN A 131 1.50 -12.64 -6.47
C ASN A 131 0.06 -13.13 -6.24
N LYS A 132 -0.82 -12.95 -7.23
CA LYS A 132 -2.23 -13.39 -7.19
C LYS A 132 -2.36 -14.91 -7.03
N ASP A 133 -1.45 -15.67 -7.63
CA ASP A 133 -1.46 -17.13 -7.56
C ASP A 133 -1.07 -17.62 -6.16
N ARG A 134 -0.30 -16.81 -5.41
CA ARG A 134 -0.04 -17.08 -3.99
C ARG A 134 -1.17 -16.62 -3.09
N PHE A 135 -1.69 -15.42 -3.33
CA PHE A 135 -2.76 -14.82 -2.54
C PHE A 135 -3.80 -14.25 -3.48
N ASN A 136 -4.99 -14.87 -3.52
CA ASN A 136 -6.12 -14.34 -4.28
C ASN A 136 -7.12 -13.58 -3.39
N TRP A 137 -6.98 -13.67 -2.06
CA TRP A 137 -7.86 -13.05 -1.07
C TRP A 137 -7.08 -12.64 0.18
N VAL A 138 -7.59 -11.63 0.90
CA VAL A 138 -7.01 -11.24 2.20
C VAL A 138 -7.25 -12.31 3.26
N GLY A 139 -8.45 -12.90 3.31
CA GLY A 139 -8.84 -13.83 4.38
C GLY A 139 -9.26 -13.09 5.66
N THR A 140 -9.31 -13.82 6.77
CA THR A 140 -9.76 -13.29 8.07
C THR A 140 -8.59 -12.81 8.93
N THR A 141 -8.79 -11.69 9.62
CA THR A 141 -7.85 -11.19 10.63
C THR A 141 -8.25 -11.54 12.06
N LYS A 142 -9.49 -11.99 12.30
CA LYS A 142 -10.04 -12.18 13.66
C LYS A 142 -9.21 -13.12 14.52
N ASN A 143 -8.72 -14.21 13.91
CA ASN A 143 -7.85 -15.18 14.55
C ASN A 143 -6.59 -15.33 13.69
N LYS A 144 -5.44 -15.55 14.34
CA LYS A 144 -4.18 -15.84 13.65
C LYS A 144 -4.30 -17.15 12.86
N LYS A 145 -4.36 -17.04 11.54
CA LYS A 145 -4.43 -18.16 10.60
C LYS A 145 -3.31 -18.03 9.56
N ASN A 146 -3.17 -19.05 8.70
CA ASN A 146 -2.22 -19.01 7.59
C ASN A 146 -2.82 -18.33 6.34
N ASN A 147 -3.25 -17.07 6.45
CA ASN A 147 -3.78 -16.25 5.35
C ASN A 147 -3.13 -14.86 5.32
N LEU A 148 -3.26 -14.14 4.20
CA LEU A 148 -2.61 -12.85 3.98
C LEU A 148 -2.93 -11.81 5.07
N GLY A 149 -4.21 -11.68 5.45
CA GLY A 149 -4.66 -10.74 6.46
C GLY A 149 -3.98 -11.00 7.81
N SER A 150 -3.92 -12.26 8.24
CA SER A 150 -3.21 -12.64 9.47
C SER A 150 -1.71 -12.36 9.38
N LEU A 151 -1.06 -12.59 8.24
CA LEU A 151 0.37 -12.29 8.06
C LEU A 151 0.64 -10.78 8.16
N ILE A 152 -0.24 -9.96 7.60
CA ILE A 152 -0.15 -8.49 7.68
C ILE A 152 -0.33 -8.01 9.12
N VAL A 153 -1.34 -8.50 9.83
CA VAL A 153 -1.58 -8.13 11.25
C VAL A 153 -0.42 -8.55 12.14
N GLU A 154 0.05 -9.78 12.00
CA GLU A 154 1.21 -10.29 12.74
C GLU A 154 2.49 -9.49 12.41
N ALA A 155 2.70 -9.13 11.14
CA ALA A 155 3.84 -8.32 10.75
C ALA A 155 3.81 -6.95 11.42
N TRP A 156 2.64 -6.33 11.53
CA TRP A 156 2.47 -5.07 12.24
C TRP A 156 2.68 -5.22 13.75
N ALA A 157 2.04 -6.22 14.37
CA ALA A 157 2.16 -6.52 15.80
C ALA A 157 3.62 -6.63 16.25
N ARG A 158 4.44 -7.35 15.47
CA ARG A 158 5.89 -7.50 15.72
C ARG A 158 6.66 -6.19 15.66
N VAL A 159 6.29 -5.30 14.74
CA VAL A 159 6.99 -4.02 14.55
C VAL A 159 6.65 -3.05 15.67
N VAL A 160 5.39 -2.97 16.09
CA VAL A 160 4.98 -2.07 17.18
C VAL A 160 5.15 -2.69 18.58
N GLY A 161 5.51 -3.97 18.66
CA GLY A 161 5.77 -4.69 19.90
C GLY A 161 4.53 -4.81 20.77
N ILE A 162 3.45 -5.37 20.22
CA ILE A 162 2.19 -5.68 20.90
C ILE A 162 1.69 -7.06 20.46
N ASP A 163 0.68 -7.58 21.16
CA ASP A 163 0.06 -8.85 20.78
C ASP A 163 -0.80 -8.76 19.51
N TYR A 164 -0.94 -9.90 18.83
CA TYR A 164 -1.73 -10.01 17.59
C TYR A 164 -3.14 -9.43 17.75
N ASN A 165 -3.82 -9.73 18.87
CA ASN A 165 -5.18 -9.30 19.13
C ASN A 165 -5.30 -7.77 19.26
N GLU A 166 -4.30 -7.11 19.86
CA GLU A 166 -4.24 -5.65 19.93
C GLU A 166 -4.00 -5.03 18.54
N ALA A 167 -3.18 -5.69 17.71
CA ALA A 167 -2.86 -5.22 16.37
C ALA A 167 -4.03 -5.28 15.38
N ILE A 168 -5.04 -6.14 15.60
CA ILE A 168 -6.23 -6.25 14.73
C ILE A 168 -6.91 -4.88 14.55
N GLY A 169 -7.02 -4.10 15.63
CA GLY A 169 -7.63 -2.77 15.62
C GLY A 169 -6.74 -1.66 15.03
N LEU A 170 -5.53 -1.99 14.59
CA LEU A 170 -4.53 -1.04 14.10
C LEU A 170 -4.18 -1.23 12.63
N VAL A 171 -4.70 -2.29 12.00
CA VAL A 171 -4.52 -2.60 10.58
C VAL A 171 -5.88 -2.52 9.88
N PHE A 172 -6.01 -1.58 8.95
CA PHE A 172 -7.26 -1.37 8.21
C PHE A 172 -7.05 -1.62 6.73
N PHE A 173 -7.96 -2.37 6.11
CA PHE A 173 -7.96 -2.57 4.67
C PHE A 173 -8.91 -1.58 4.02
N SER A 174 -8.55 -1.04 2.84
CA SER A 174 -9.47 -0.21 2.07
C SER A 174 -10.73 -1.01 1.73
N LYS A 175 -11.89 -0.38 1.89
CA LYS A 175 -13.20 -1.00 1.70
C LYS A 175 -14.04 -0.23 0.71
N ASP A 176 -14.84 -0.96 -0.07
CA ASP A 176 -15.85 -0.34 -0.91
C ASP A 176 -16.90 0.35 -0.02
N LYS A 177 -17.32 1.54 -0.43
CA LYS A 177 -18.21 2.37 0.41
C LYS A 177 -19.60 1.76 0.55
N LYS A 178 -20.09 1.04 -0.46
CA LYS A 178 -21.43 0.46 -0.51
C LYS A 178 -21.43 -0.93 0.13
N THR A 179 -20.59 -1.83 -0.35
CA THR A 179 -20.59 -3.24 0.09
C THR A 179 -19.89 -3.45 1.43
N LYS A 180 -19.04 -2.50 1.85
CA LYS A 180 -18.14 -2.60 3.01
C LYS A 180 -17.13 -3.75 2.92
N SER A 181 -17.05 -4.44 1.78
CA SER A 181 -16.06 -5.46 1.50
C SER A 181 -14.69 -4.85 1.22
N VAL A 182 -13.63 -5.60 1.49
CA VAL A 182 -12.26 -5.17 1.18
C VAL A 182 -12.09 -5.04 -0.34
N VAL A 183 -11.53 -3.91 -0.78
CA VAL A 183 -11.19 -3.70 -2.20
C VAL A 183 -9.92 -4.47 -2.52
N ILE A 184 -10.03 -5.40 -3.46
CA ILE A 184 -8.92 -6.20 -3.97
C ILE A 184 -8.87 -6.02 -5.48
N HIS A 185 -7.78 -5.46 -5.97
CA HIS A 185 -7.50 -5.33 -7.39
C HIS A 185 -6.75 -6.56 -7.87
N ARG A 186 -7.12 -7.07 -9.05
CA ARG A 186 -6.48 -8.23 -9.67
C ARG A 186 -6.15 -7.86 -11.10
N LEU A 187 -4.88 -7.93 -11.44
CA LEU A 187 -4.40 -7.72 -12.78
C LEU A 187 -3.90 -9.06 -13.32
N ASP A 188 -4.04 -9.24 -14.61
CA ASP A 188 -3.57 -10.39 -15.36
C ASP A 188 -3.04 -9.85 -16.68
N SER A 189 -1.72 -9.90 -16.87
CA SER A 189 -1.04 -9.22 -17.99
C SER A 189 -1.46 -9.76 -19.36
N ASP A 190 -1.97 -10.99 -19.40
CA ASP A 190 -2.46 -11.64 -20.62
C ASP A 190 -3.99 -11.49 -20.80
N SER A 191 -4.67 -10.76 -19.93
CA SER A 191 -6.13 -10.56 -20.01
C SER A 191 -6.50 -9.41 -20.94
N ASN A 192 -7.56 -9.61 -21.73
CA ASN A 192 -8.19 -8.55 -22.51
C ASN A 192 -8.75 -7.39 -21.65
N SER A 193 -8.96 -7.61 -20.34
CA SER A 193 -9.40 -6.57 -19.40
C SER A 193 -8.26 -5.78 -18.75
N PHE A 194 -6.99 -6.12 -19.04
CA PHE A 194 -5.83 -5.60 -18.33
C PHE A 194 -5.80 -4.07 -18.22
N ASP A 195 -6.04 -3.37 -19.33
CA ASP A 195 -6.00 -1.89 -19.35
C ASP A 195 -7.07 -1.28 -18.43
N GLY A 196 -8.27 -1.88 -18.39
CA GLY A 196 -9.35 -1.49 -17.50
C GLY A 196 -9.00 -1.74 -16.04
N ASP A 197 -8.53 -2.95 -15.73
CA ASP A 197 -8.14 -3.35 -14.37
C ASP A 197 -6.98 -2.49 -13.83
N PHE A 198 -6.00 -2.18 -14.70
CA PHE A 198 -4.90 -1.29 -14.38
C PHE A 198 -5.40 0.14 -14.10
N ALA A 199 -6.25 0.68 -14.97
CA ALA A 199 -6.81 2.02 -14.80
C ALA A 199 -7.63 2.14 -13.51
N GLU A 200 -8.40 1.11 -13.15
CA GLU A 200 -9.16 1.06 -11.89
C GLU A 200 -8.25 1.01 -10.66
N LEU A 201 -7.23 0.15 -10.67
CA LEU A 201 -6.21 0.10 -9.63
C LEU A 201 -5.55 1.46 -9.48
N PHE A 202 -5.01 2.01 -10.57
CA PHE A 202 -4.26 3.25 -10.55
C PHE A 202 -5.08 4.42 -10.03
N LYS A 203 -6.35 4.54 -10.47
CA LYS A 203 -7.29 5.54 -9.96
C LYS A 203 -7.54 5.40 -8.46
N HIS A 204 -7.71 4.18 -7.96
CA HIS A 204 -7.93 3.93 -6.53
C HIS A 204 -6.70 4.31 -5.69
N VAL A 205 -5.50 3.99 -6.16
CA VAL A 205 -4.25 4.24 -5.40
C VAL A 205 -3.66 5.63 -5.64
N SER A 206 -4.09 6.37 -6.67
CA SER A 206 -3.66 7.75 -6.90
C SER A 206 -4.00 8.66 -5.72
N TYR A 207 -4.98 8.27 -4.89
CA TYR A 207 -5.27 8.92 -3.61
C TYR A 207 -4.01 9.09 -2.74
N LEU A 208 -3.09 8.12 -2.74
CA LEU A 208 -1.86 8.17 -1.96
C LEU A 208 -0.97 9.35 -2.38
N ALA A 209 -1.10 9.84 -3.61
CA ALA A 209 -0.36 10.99 -4.13
C ALA A 209 -0.94 12.34 -3.70
N LYS A 210 -2.09 12.40 -2.99
CA LYS A 210 -2.66 13.69 -2.54
C LYS A 210 -1.64 14.46 -1.71
N GLU A 211 -1.54 15.76 -1.95
CA GLU A 211 -0.65 16.63 -1.17
C GLU A 211 -1.19 16.84 0.25
N LYS A 212 -2.52 16.94 0.38
CA LYS A 212 -3.21 17.18 1.65
C LYS A 212 -2.81 16.13 2.70
N THR A 213 -2.73 16.55 3.97
CA THR A 213 -2.41 15.74 5.16
C THR A 213 -1.00 15.12 5.22
N LYS A 214 -0.11 15.44 4.27
CA LYS A 214 1.31 15.10 4.34
C LYS A 214 2.09 16.25 4.97
N HIS A 215 2.95 15.92 5.92
CA HIS A 215 3.85 16.88 6.55
C HIS A 215 5.21 16.81 5.87
N TYR A 216 5.76 17.97 5.53
CA TYR A 216 7.05 18.13 4.87
C TYR A 216 7.98 18.94 5.76
N GLY A 217 9.28 18.73 5.66
CA GLY A 217 10.28 19.51 6.41
C GLY A 217 10.59 19.01 7.82
N GLU A 218 9.96 17.94 8.30
CA GLU A 218 10.19 17.36 9.64
C GLU A 218 11.38 16.37 9.68
N GLY A 219 12.38 16.50 8.80
CA GLY A 219 13.54 15.60 8.76
C GLY A 219 13.27 14.12 8.41
N SER A 220 12.01 13.73 8.20
CA SER A 220 11.60 12.36 7.82
C SER A 220 10.88 12.33 6.47
N ARG A 221 10.99 11.19 5.75
CA ARG A 221 10.32 11.01 4.44
C ARG A 221 8.83 10.75 4.65
N CYS A 222 7.98 11.39 3.85
CA CYS A 222 6.52 11.16 3.88
C CYS A 222 6.02 10.21 2.76
N PHE A 223 6.93 9.73 1.91
CA PHE A 223 6.64 8.82 0.80
C PHE A 223 7.82 7.87 0.57
N GLY A 224 7.53 6.60 0.26
CA GLY A 224 8.52 5.66 -0.25
C GLY A 224 7.89 4.54 -1.06
N ALA A 225 8.70 3.84 -1.85
CA ALA A 225 8.26 2.73 -2.69
C ALA A 225 9.40 1.73 -2.91
N SER A 226 9.07 0.48 -3.21
CA SER A 226 10.04 -0.54 -3.62
C SER A 226 10.45 -0.31 -5.08
N ILE A 227 11.69 0.12 -5.31
CA ILE A 227 12.23 0.47 -6.65
C ILE A 227 13.31 -0.50 -7.17
N ARG A 228 13.59 -1.60 -6.46
CA ARG A 228 14.56 -2.65 -6.81
C ARG A 228 14.07 -4.01 -6.31
#